data_AF-A0A0J8FS44-F1
#
_entry.id   AF-A0A0J8FS44-F1
#
_cell.length_a   1.000
_cell.length_b   1.000
_cell.length_c   1.000
_cell.angle_alpha   90.00
_cell.angle_beta   90.00
_cell.angle_gamma   90.00
#
_symmetry.space_group_name_H-M   'P 1'
#
loop_
_entity.id
_entity.type
_entity.pdbx_description
1 polymer ?
#
loop_
_entity_poly.entity_id
_entity_poly.type
_entity_poly.pdbx_seq_one_letter_code
_entity_poly.pdbx_strand_id
1 'polypeptide(L)'
;MQAITIKYLPATHTKGSRFKATAAAGSITLGYDHALNTEGNVKAAVSALLAKLGWTEANGYTVGWAVGQMSSGVWAAVALDSYSTI
;
A
#
# COMPACT_ATOMS: atom_id res chain seq x y z
N MET A 1 14.30 6.57 4.25
CA MET A 1 13.28 6.39 3.20
C MET A 1 12.71 4.98 3.31
N GLN A 2 11.39 4.84 3.37
CA GLN A 2 10.73 3.53 3.53
C GLN A 2 9.81 3.27 2.33
N ALA A 3 9.85 2.04 1.83
CA ALA A 3 8.98 1.58 0.76
C ALA A 3 8.01 0.52 1.29
N ILE A 4 6.76 0.60 0.85
CA ILE A 4 5.74 -0.41 1.03
C ILE A 4 5.64 -1.19 -0.27
N THR A 5 5.83 -2.50 -0.20
CA THR A 5 5.65 -3.38 -1.36
C THR A 5 4.28 -4.04 -1.28
N ILE A 6 3.53 -3.96 -2.36
CA ILE A 6 2.19 -4.53 -2.50
C ILE A 6 2.24 -5.62 -3.57
N LYS A 7 1.93 -6.84 -3.14
CA LYS A 7 1.87 -8.00 -4.03
C LYS A 7 0.42 -8.46 -4.20
N TYR A 8 0.00 -8.62 -5.46
CA TYR A 8 -1.24 -9.32 -5.78
C TYR A 8 -1.04 -10.82 -5.56
N LEU A 9 -1.92 -11.42 -4.77
CA LEU A 9 -2.01 -12.84 -4.55
C LEU A 9 -3.27 -13.33 -5.27
N PRO A 10 -3.14 -14.13 -6.34
CA PRO A 10 -4.28 -14.66 -7.06
C PRO A 10 -5.12 -15.55 -6.15
N ALA A 11 -6.41 -15.67 -6.48
CA ALA A 11 -7.30 -16.61 -5.82
C ALA A 11 -6.72 -18.03 -5.89
N THR A 12 -6.73 -18.70 -4.75
CA THR A 12 -6.37 -20.11 -4.61
C THR A 12 -7.64 -20.91 -4.30
N HIS A 13 -7.56 -22.24 -4.36
CA HIS A 13 -8.72 -23.13 -4.17
C HIS A 13 -9.51 -22.92 -2.86
N THR A 14 -8.90 -22.30 -1.85
CA THR A 14 -9.51 -22.03 -0.55
C THR A 14 -9.60 -20.54 -0.18
N LYS A 15 -9.01 -19.63 -0.97
CA LYS A 15 -8.86 -18.21 -0.61
C LYS A 15 -9.03 -17.31 -1.83
N GLY A 16 -9.91 -16.31 -1.73
CA GLY A 16 -10.10 -15.31 -2.77
C GLY A 16 -8.84 -14.48 -3.07
N SER A 17 -8.88 -13.75 -4.18
CA SER A 17 -7.83 -12.81 -4.56
C SER A 17 -7.63 -11.75 -3.49
N ARG A 18 -6.37 -11.37 -3.26
CA ARG A 18 -6.01 -10.44 -2.18
C ARG A 18 -4.72 -9.71 -2.47
N PHE A 19 -4.56 -8.54 -1.86
CA PHE A 19 -3.32 -7.79 -1.87
C PHE A 19 -2.62 -7.92 -0.53
N LYS A 20 -1.31 -8.18 -0.56
CA LYS A 20 -0.47 -8.14 0.63
C LYS A 20 0.44 -6.92 0.55
N ALA A 21 0.22 -5.96 1.45
CA ALA A 21 1.10 -4.81 1.63
C ALA A 21 2.10 -5.10 2.76
N THR A 22 3.38 -4.88 2.48
CA THR A 22 4.50 -5.19 3.39
C THR A 22 5.42 -3.98 3.50
N ALA A 23 5.69 -3.56 4.72
CA ALA A 23 6.67 -2.55 5.09
C ALA A 23 7.69 -3.15 6.07
N ALA A 24 8.83 -2.50 6.25
CA ALA A 24 9.81 -2.92 7.26
C ALA A 24 9.23 -3.00 8.69
N ALA A 25 8.20 -2.19 9.01
CA ALA A 25 7.55 -2.18 10.32
C ALA A 25 6.41 -3.21 10.47
N GLY A 26 5.96 -3.86 9.40
CA GLY A 26 4.86 -4.81 9.47
C GLY A 26 4.20 -5.12 8.13
N SER A 27 3.16 -5.94 8.17
CA SER A 27 2.39 -6.28 6.97
C SER A 27 0.89 -6.36 7.25
N ILE A 28 0.11 -6.19 6.19
CA ILE A 28 -1.33 -6.37 6.17
C ILE A 28 -1.75 -7.07 4.88
N THR A 29 -2.82 -7.86 4.96
CA THR A 29 -3.42 -8.52 3.80
C THR A 29 -4.87 -8.07 3.70
N LEU A 30 -5.22 -7.49 2.55
CA LEU A 30 -6.57 -7.02 2.25
C LEU A 30 -7.16 -7.87 1.14
N GLY A 31 -8.44 -8.21 1.25
CA GLY A 31 -9.18 -8.86 0.15
C GLY A 31 -9.23 -7.95 -1.08
N TYR A 32 -9.29 -8.55 -2.27
CA TYR A 32 -9.55 -7.81 -3.50
C TYR A 32 -11.00 -7.33 -3.50
N ASP A 33 -11.21 -6.02 -3.48
CA ASP A 33 -12.54 -5.45 -3.68
C ASP A 33 -12.80 -5.35 -5.19
N HIS A 34 -13.78 -6.13 -5.67
CA HIS A 34 -14.17 -6.16 -7.07
C HIS A 34 -14.89 -4.88 -7.53
N ALA A 35 -15.33 -4.03 -6.60
CA ALA A 35 -15.88 -2.72 -6.92
C ALA A 35 -14.79 -1.69 -7.27
N LEU A 36 -13.52 -1.95 -6.90
CA LEU A 36 -12.40 -1.04 -7.11
C LEU A 36 -11.46 -1.55 -8.22
N ASN A 37 -10.90 -0.61 -9.00
CA ASN A 37 -9.80 -0.90 -9.92
C ASN A 37 -8.54 -1.33 -9.16
N THR A 38 -7.61 -2.01 -9.82
CA THR A 38 -6.33 -2.47 -9.24
C THR A 38 -5.60 -1.38 -8.45
N GLU A 39 -5.49 -0.18 -9.01
CA GLU A 39 -4.83 0.95 -8.34
C GLU A 39 -5.60 1.41 -7.09
N GLY A 40 -6.93 1.40 -7.12
CA GLY A 40 -7.78 1.70 -5.98
C GLY A 40 -7.60 0.69 -4.84
N ASN A 41 -7.53 -0.60 -5.18
CA ASN A 41 -7.23 -1.67 -4.22
C ASN A 41 -5.82 -1.53 -3.62
N VAL A 42 -4.83 -1.12 -4.42
CA VAL A 42 -3.47 -0.86 -3.93
C VAL A 42 -3.45 0.32 -2.97
N LYS A 43 -4.12 1.43 -3.30
CA LYS A 43 -4.26 2.59 -2.40
C LYS A 43 -4.96 2.21 -1.10
N ALA A 44 -6.02 1.39 -1.16
CA ALA A 44 -6.72 0.89 0.02
C ALA A 44 -5.82 -0.03 0.90
N ALA A 45 -5.00 -0.88 0.28
CA ALA A 45 -4.06 -1.71 1.02
C ALA A 45 -2.96 -0.89 1.70
N VAL A 46 -2.48 0.17 1.06
CA VAL A 46 -1.52 1.12 1.63
C VAL A 46 -2.15 1.87 2.80
N SER A 47 -3.33 2.47 2.62
CA SER A 47 -4.01 3.21 3.70
C SER A 47 -4.33 2.34 4.90
N ALA A 48 -4.72 1.08 4.69
CA ALA A 48 -4.96 0.13 5.76
C ALA A 48 -3.66 -0.22 6.53
N LEU A 49 -2.52 -0.31 5.84
CA LEU A 49 -1.23 -0.51 6.49
C LEU A 49 -0.80 0.72 7.29
N LEU A 50 -1.00 1.92 6.74
CA LEU A 50 -0.70 3.19 7.43
C LEU A 50 -1.54 3.34 8.70
N ALA A 51 -2.84 3.07 8.63
CA ALA A 51 -3.73 3.08 9.78
C ALA A 51 -3.29 2.08 10.86
N LYS A 52 -2.89 0.86 10.46
CA LYS A 52 -2.38 -0.16 11.39
C LYS A 52 -1.08 0.25 12.08
N LEU A 53 -0.21 0.97 11.39
CA LEU A 53 1.08 1.44 11.90
C LEU A 53 1.00 2.82 12.58
N GLY A 54 -0.16 3.48 12.53
CA GLY A 54 -0.33 4.84 13.03
C GLY A 54 0.39 5.90 12.19
N TRP A 55 0.73 5.61 10.93
CA TRP A 55 1.42 6.55 10.03
C TRP A 55 0.43 7.47 9.33
N THR A 56 -0.33 8.21 10.14
CA THR A 56 -1.40 9.12 9.72
C THR A 56 -1.06 10.55 10.07
N GLU A 57 -1.67 11.52 9.40
CA GLU A 57 -1.51 12.96 9.72
C GLU A 57 -1.83 13.28 11.17
N ALA A 58 -2.80 12.58 11.75
CA ALA A 58 -3.16 12.69 13.16
C ALA A 58 -1.99 12.41 14.14
N ASN A 59 -0.98 11.65 13.70
CA ASN A 59 0.21 11.32 14.48
C ASN A 59 1.45 12.11 14.00
N GLY A 60 1.27 13.18 13.21
CA GLY A 60 2.34 14.06 12.76
C GLY A 60 3.08 13.58 11.51
N TYR A 61 2.53 12.63 10.74
CA TYR A 61 3.12 12.16 9.49
C TYR A 61 2.49 12.85 8.28
N THR A 62 3.29 13.49 7.42
CA THR A 62 2.81 14.00 6.12
C THR A 62 2.55 12.82 5.18
N VAL A 63 1.30 12.57 4.80
CA VAL A 63 0.90 11.41 3.98
C VAL A 63 0.97 11.72 2.48
N GLY A 64 2.14 12.12 2.00
CA GLY A 64 2.44 12.07 0.57
C GLY A 64 2.91 10.66 0.20
N TRP A 65 2.14 9.91 -0.59
CA TRP A 65 2.56 8.58 -1.06
C TRP A 65 2.48 8.52 -2.58
N ALA A 66 3.63 8.28 -3.22
CA ALA A 66 3.68 7.95 -4.64
C ALA A 66 3.51 6.43 -4.77
N VAL A 67 2.52 6.01 -5.55
CA VAL A 67 2.26 4.60 -5.86
C VAL A 67 2.60 4.37 -7.32
N GLY A 68 3.38 3.31 -7.60
CA GLY A 68 3.75 2.92 -8.96
C GLY A 68 3.76 1.41 -9.12
N GLN A 69 3.41 0.95 -10.32
CA GLN A 69 3.56 -0.44 -10.71
C GLN A 69 4.96 -0.66 -11.26
N MET A 70 5.65 -1.69 -10.77
CA MET A 70 6.92 -2.16 -11.30
C MET A 70 6.68 -3.05 -12.52
N SER A 71 7.67 -3.15 -13.41
CA SER A 71 7.64 -4.03 -14.59
C SER A 71 7.42 -5.51 -14.26
N SER A 72 7.66 -5.91 -13.01
CA SER A 72 7.39 -7.24 -12.47
C SER A 72 5.92 -7.50 -12.11
N GLY A 73 5.03 -6.50 -12.27
CA GLY A 73 3.62 -6.57 -11.87
C GLY A 73 3.38 -6.37 -10.37
N VAL A 74 4.44 -6.13 -9.59
CA VAL A 74 4.38 -5.75 -8.17
C VAL A 74 4.14 -4.25 -8.07
N TRP A 75 3.41 -3.82 -7.05
CA TRP A 75 3.17 -2.41 -6.78
C TRP A 75 4.08 -1.94 -5.64
N ALA A 76 4.60 -0.73 -5.73
CA ALA A 76 5.39 -0.12 -4.67
C ALA A 76 4.81 1.26 -4.33
N ALA A 77 4.67 1.52 -3.04
CA ALA A 77 4.34 2.84 -2.52
C ALA A 77 5.54 3.39 -1.74
N VAL A 78 5.93 4.62 -2.04
CA VAL A 78 7.08 5.29 -1.41
C VAL A 78 6.59 6.60 -0.81
N ALA A 79 7.02 6.86 0.44
CA ALA A 79 6.73 8.12 1.11
C ALA A 79 7.46 9.26 0.38
N LEU A 80 6.70 10.32 0.06
CA LEU A 80 7.22 11.57 -0.45
C LEU A 80 7.70 12.39 0.73
N ASP A 81 9.01 12.60 0.82
CA ASP A 81 9.54 13.63 1.69
C ASP A 81 9.20 14.98 1.08
N SER A 82 8.45 15.79 1.81
CA SER A 82 8.03 17.11 1.34
C SER A 82 9.23 18.05 1.49
N TYR A 83 10.14 18.05 0.51
CA TYR A 83 11.07 19.17 0.39
C TYR A 83 10.24 20.38 -0.07
N SER A 84 9.85 21.21 0.90
CA SER A 84 9.42 22.59 0.68
C SER A 84 10.59 23.31 0.01
N THR A 85 10.61 23.35 -1.32
CA THR A 85 11.50 24.26 -2.06
C THR A 85 10.97 25.67 -1.83
N ILE A 86 11.66 26.39 -0.95
CA ILE A 86 11.57 27.84 -0.74
C ILE A 86 12.08 28.55 -2.00
#